data_AF-A0A3S0P4Z2-F1
#
_entry.id   AF-A0A3S0P4Z2-F1
#
_cell.length_a   1.000
_cell.length_b   1.000
_cell.length_c   1.000
_cell.angle_alpha   90.00
_cell.angle_beta   90.00
_cell.angle_gamma   90.00
#
_symmetry.space_group_name_H-M   'P 1'
#
loop_
_entity.id
_entity.type
_entity.pdbx_description
1 polymer ?
#
loop_
_entity_poly.entity_id
_entity_poly.type
_entity_poly.pdbx_seq_one_letter_code
_entity_poly.pdbx_strand_id
1 'polypeptide(L)'
;MRAAQQSVPFTKNRVLLTLFLHLLMGIPFSLLPEVNVRFWFAFNVVLAIILAFINYIIWLFYKDESKRYFSLHSFVMMMGIAYYAMSPAFRSLYPTAFFWLLLMVTVGLVAFLIIRYDSVTIAIVNPQHILFKKLIMVYSFTFIMVGALLWVYIVVSKTGPFVAGASILYFGGLFFIMISPAMLATPERVKEILKHN
;
A
#
# COMPACT_ATOMS: atom_id res chain seq x y z
N MET A 1 -9.00 16.24 -29.34
CA MET A 1 -7.62 16.73 -29.18
C MET A 1 -6.91 15.86 -28.15
N ARG A 2 -5.99 14.97 -28.56
CA ARG A 2 -5.14 14.24 -27.61
C ARG A 2 -4.20 15.26 -26.96
N ALA A 3 -4.28 15.42 -25.64
CA ALA A 3 -3.33 16.26 -24.91
C ALA A 3 -1.90 15.80 -25.25
N ALA A 4 -0.99 16.74 -25.51
CA ALA A 4 0.39 16.45 -25.90
C ALA A 4 1.00 15.36 -24.99
N GLN A 5 1.25 14.18 -25.59
CA GLN A 5 1.91 13.07 -24.93
C GLN A 5 3.38 13.46 -24.70
N GLN A 6 3.72 13.79 -23.46
CA GLN A 6 5.10 14.03 -23.08
C GLN A 6 5.75 12.69 -22.77
N SER A 7 6.71 12.28 -23.59
CA SER A 7 7.50 11.08 -23.33
C SER A 7 8.44 11.28 -22.14
N VAL A 8 8.62 10.23 -21.33
CA VAL A 8 9.49 10.24 -20.16
C VAL A 8 10.82 9.58 -20.53
N PRO A 9 11.90 10.37 -20.71
CA PRO A 9 13.21 9.81 -21.03
C PRO A 9 13.74 8.96 -19.88
N PHE A 10 14.65 8.02 -20.18
CA PHE A 10 15.25 7.12 -19.18
C PHE A 10 15.89 7.87 -18.01
N THR A 11 16.51 9.02 -18.26
CA THR A 11 17.12 9.88 -17.23
C THR A 11 16.13 10.44 -16.21
N LYS A 12 14.84 10.46 -16.55
CA LYS A 12 13.74 10.84 -15.66
C LYS A 12 12.95 9.64 -15.14
N ASN A 13 13.38 8.41 -15.44
CA ASN A 13 12.77 7.23 -14.85
C ASN A 13 13.03 7.23 -13.34
N ARG A 14 12.00 6.91 -12.56
CA ARG A 14 12.10 6.87 -11.10
C ARG A 14 12.45 5.48 -10.58
N VAL A 15 13.00 4.60 -11.41
CA VAL A 15 13.25 3.20 -11.06
C VAL A 15 14.35 3.10 -10.00
N LEU A 16 15.49 3.75 -10.22
CA LEU A 16 16.59 3.78 -9.25
C LEU A 16 16.19 4.51 -7.96
N LEU A 17 15.43 5.61 -8.09
CA LEU A 17 14.87 6.33 -6.96
C LEU A 17 13.93 5.43 -6.15
N THR A 18 13.07 4.64 -6.81
CA THR A 18 12.19 3.65 -6.16
C THR A 18 13.03 2.68 -5.35
N LEU A 19 14.02 2.05 -5.97
CA LEU A 19 14.88 1.06 -5.30
C LEU A 19 15.54 1.68 -4.07
N PHE A 20 16.16 2.85 -4.24
CA PHE A 20 16.83 3.57 -3.15
C PHE A 20 15.89 3.89 -2.00
N LEU A 21 14.70 4.46 -2.29
CA LEU A 21 13.72 4.80 -1.26
C LEU A 21 13.18 3.56 -0.54
N HIS A 22 12.94 2.47 -1.27
CA HIS A 22 12.47 1.23 -0.66
C HIS A 22 13.55 0.58 0.22
N LEU A 23 14.82 0.63 -0.16
CA LEU A 23 15.92 0.19 0.69
C LEU A 23 16.04 1.09 1.93
N LEU A 24 16.00 2.42 1.75
CA LEU A 24 16.07 3.38 2.85
C LEU A 24 14.95 3.19 3.87
N MET A 25 13.73 2.89 3.41
CA MET A 25 12.61 2.56 4.30
C MET A 25 12.75 1.15 4.88
N GLY A 26 13.11 0.15 4.07
CA GLY A 26 13.19 -1.24 4.49
C GLY A 26 14.24 -1.49 5.58
N ILE A 27 15.37 -0.79 5.56
CA ILE A 27 16.45 -0.96 6.55
C ILE A 27 15.96 -0.74 8.00
N PRO A 28 15.41 0.42 8.41
CA PRO A 28 14.96 0.64 9.78
C PRO A 28 13.86 -0.32 10.21
N PHE A 29 12.91 -0.65 9.31
CA PHE A 29 11.86 -1.63 9.61
C PHE A 29 12.40 -3.08 9.71
N SER A 30 13.57 -3.36 9.12
CA SER A 30 14.28 -4.65 9.28
C SER A 30 15.00 -4.78 10.62
N LEU A 31 15.27 -3.69 11.34
CA LEU A 31 16.04 -3.73 12.58
C LEU A 31 15.18 -3.97 13.82
N LEU A 32 13.87 -3.69 13.77
CA LEU A 32 12.99 -3.77 14.95
C LEU A 32 11.79 -4.71 14.74
N PRO A 33 11.47 -5.60 15.70
CA PRO A 33 12.24 -5.99 16.91
C PRO A 33 13.40 -6.95 16.58
N GLU A 34 14.44 -7.07 17.41
CA GLU A 34 15.71 -7.77 17.11
C GLU A 34 15.62 -9.26 16.68
N VAL A 35 14.44 -9.87 16.79
CA VAL A 35 14.20 -11.25 16.37
C VAL A 35 14.16 -11.35 14.84
N ASN A 36 14.89 -12.32 14.27
CA ASN A 36 14.89 -12.63 12.84
C ASN A 36 15.36 -11.49 11.90
N VAL A 37 16.23 -10.57 12.37
CA VAL A 37 16.71 -9.41 11.59
C VAL A 37 17.24 -9.80 10.21
N ARG A 38 18.08 -10.85 10.12
CA ARG A 38 18.66 -11.29 8.83
C ARG A 38 17.59 -11.72 7.83
N PHE A 39 16.58 -12.44 8.29
CA PHE A 39 15.46 -12.91 7.46
C PHE A 39 14.64 -11.73 6.95
N TRP A 40 14.25 -10.80 7.84
CA TRP A 40 13.45 -9.63 7.45
C TRP A 40 14.22 -8.64 6.59
N PHE A 41 15.52 -8.48 6.83
CA PHE A 41 16.38 -7.68 5.97
C PHE A 41 16.46 -8.26 4.55
N ALA A 42 16.73 -9.57 4.42
CA ALA A 42 16.74 -10.23 3.13
C ALA A 42 15.38 -10.12 2.42
N PHE A 43 14.28 -10.31 3.15
CA PHE A 43 12.93 -10.14 2.62
C PHE A 43 12.68 -8.73 2.10
N ASN A 44 13.07 -7.69 2.85
CA ASN A 44 12.90 -6.29 2.44
C ASN A 44 13.78 -5.91 1.24
N VAL A 45 14.98 -6.45 1.13
CA VAL A 45 15.83 -6.27 -0.06
C VAL A 45 15.18 -6.91 -1.29
N VAL A 46 14.69 -8.15 -1.18
CA VAL A 46 13.98 -8.84 -2.27
C VAL A 46 12.74 -8.05 -2.67
N LEU A 47 11.96 -7.58 -1.70
CA LEU A 47 10.76 -6.78 -1.98
C LEU A 47 11.11 -5.46 -2.67
N ALA A 48 12.15 -4.75 -2.23
CA ALA A 48 12.60 -3.52 -2.88
C ALA A 48 13.02 -3.75 -4.33
N ILE A 49 13.70 -4.87 -4.63
CA ILE A 49 14.07 -5.27 -5.99
C ILE A 49 12.80 -5.55 -6.82
N ILE A 50 11.82 -6.29 -6.28
CA ILE A 50 10.55 -6.58 -6.95
C ILE A 50 9.81 -5.27 -7.28
N LEU A 51 9.70 -4.34 -6.34
CA LEU A 51 8.99 -3.06 -6.53
C LEU A 51 9.71 -2.15 -7.53
N ALA A 52 11.04 -2.16 -7.56
CA ALA A 52 11.82 -1.49 -8.58
C ALA A 52 11.61 -2.13 -9.96
N PHE A 53 11.59 -3.47 -10.04
CA PHE A 53 11.34 -4.20 -11.28
C PHE A 53 9.93 -3.95 -11.84
N ILE A 54 8.91 -3.93 -10.99
CA ILE A 54 7.54 -3.54 -11.39
C ILE A 54 7.52 -2.11 -11.94
N ASN A 55 8.22 -1.17 -11.30
CA ASN A 55 8.34 0.20 -11.82
C ASN A 55 9.08 0.28 -13.15
N TYR A 56 10.07 -0.58 -13.37
CA TYR A 56 10.76 -0.70 -14.65
C TYR A 56 9.82 -1.21 -15.74
N ILE A 57 9.02 -2.24 -15.46
CA ILE A 57 7.96 -2.73 -16.36
C ILE A 57 6.98 -1.61 -16.69
N ILE A 58 6.47 -0.89 -15.67
CA ILE A 58 5.55 0.25 -15.87
C ILE A 58 6.18 1.32 -16.77
N TRP A 59 7.47 1.63 -16.58
CA TRP A 59 8.18 2.56 -17.45
C TRP A 59 8.25 2.05 -18.90
N LEU A 60 8.59 0.78 -19.13
CA LEU A 60 8.66 0.21 -20.48
C LEU A 60 7.35 0.34 -21.25
N PHE A 61 6.23 0.07 -20.59
CA PHE A 61 4.90 0.08 -21.22
C PHE A 61 4.27 1.48 -21.33
N TYR A 62 4.56 2.39 -20.40
CA TYR A 62 3.87 3.69 -20.31
C TYR A 62 4.79 4.91 -20.44
N LYS A 63 6.02 4.74 -20.95
CA LYS A 63 6.98 5.84 -21.15
C LYS A 63 6.41 7.01 -21.98
N ASP A 64 5.49 6.74 -22.90
CA ASP A 64 4.91 7.75 -23.79
C ASP A 64 3.65 8.42 -23.18
N GLU A 65 3.15 7.90 -22.06
CA GLU A 65 1.98 8.39 -21.32
C GLU A 65 2.38 8.86 -19.92
N SER A 66 3.08 10.01 -19.83
CA SER A 66 3.64 10.50 -18.56
C SER A 66 2.66 10.50 -17.38
N LYS A 67 1.40 10.91 -17.59
CA LYS A 67 0.38 10.91 -16.53
C LYS A 67 0.07 9.51 -16.02
N ARG A 68 -0.08 8.54 -16.94
CA ARG A 68 -0.35 7.14 -16.59
C ARG A 68 0.86 6.51 -15.91
N TYR A 69 2.05 6.77 -16.43
CA TYR A 69 3.32 6.36 -15.83
C TYR A 69 3.45 6.83 -14.38
N PHE A 70 3.29 8.13 -14.12
CA PHE A 70 3.42 8.67 -12.76
C PHE A 70 2.32 8.19 -11.83
N SER A 71 1.11 7.99 -12.31
CA SER A 71 0.01 7.45 -11.51
C SER A 71 0.31 6.02 -11.05
N LEU A 72 0.71 5.13 -11.97
CA LEU A 72 1.08 3.75 -11.66
C LEU A 72 2.36 3.66 -10.81
N HIS A 73 3.33 4.54 -11.03
CA HIS A 73 4.51 4.63 -10.17
C HIS A 73 4.11 5.00 -8.73
N SER A 74 3.25 5.99 -8.54
CA SER A 74 2.74 6.36 -7.21
C SER A 74 1.95 5.22 -6.56
N PHE A 75 1.20 4.43 -7.33
CA PHE A 75 0.54 3.21 -6.83
C PHE A 75 1.56 2.26 -6.19
N VAL A 76 2.64 1.94 -6.91
CA VAL A 76 3.69 1.04 -6.40
C VAL A 76 4.37 1.63 -5.16
N MET A 77 4.67 2.93 -5.17
CA MET A 77 5.27 3.61 -4.02
C MET A 77 4.36 3.54 -2.78
N MET A 78 3.06 3.77 -2.94
CA MET A 78 2.11 3.71 -1.83
C MET A 78 1.92 2.30 -1.28
N MET A 79 1.89 1.29 -2.15
CA MET A 79 1.86 -0.11 -1.70
C MET A 79 3.13 -0.48 -0.94
N GLY A 80 4.30 0.00 -1.38
CA GLY A 80 5.56 -0.17 -0.66
C GLY A 80 5.57 0.51 0.70
N ILE A 81 5.13 1.77 0.79
CA ILE A 81 4.99 2.51 2.05
C ILE A 81 4.03 1.80 2.99
N ALA A 82 2.88 1.34 2.47
CA ALA A 82 1.91 0.60 3.27
C ALA A 82 2.52 -0.67 3.86
N TYR A 83 3.23 -1.45 3.04
CA TYR A 83 3.93 -2.65 3.50
C TYR A 83 4.92 -2.33 4.62
N TYR A 84 5.77 -1.32 4.43
CA TYR A 84 6.78 -0.96 5.42
C TYR A 84 6.18 -0.46 6.73
N ALA A 85 5.07 0.29 6.66
CA ALA A 85 4.33 0.73 7.83
C ALA A 85 3.67 -0.46 8.58
N MET A 86 3.18 -1.47 7.86
CA MET A 86 2.56 -2.65 8.45
C MET A 86 3.54 -3.72 8.94
N SER A 87 4.74 -3.77 8.36
CA SER A 87 5.74 -4.81 8.62
C SER A 87 6.08 -4.98 10.11
N PRO A 88 6.25 -3.93 10.93
CA PRO A 88 6.47 -4.07 12.38
C PRO A 88 5.40 -4.89 13.10
N ALA A 89 4.12 -4.74 12.74
CA ALA A 89 3.02 -5.50 13.34
C ALA A 89 3.06 -6.96 12.91
N PHE A 90 3.32 -7.23 11.62
CA PHE A 90 3.50 -8.59 11.15
C PHE A 90 4.67 -9.29 11.85
N ARG A 91 5.78 -8.58 12.03
CA ARG A 91 6.97 -9.13 12.67
C ARG A 91 6.78 -9.39 14.16
N SER A 92 6.06 -8.51 14.87
CA SER A 92 5.77 -8.70 16.31
C SER A 92 4.82 -9.87 16.58
N LEU A 93 4.04 -10.26 15.58
CA LEU A 93 3.09 -11.37 15.66
C LEU A 93 3.65 -12.68 15.13
N TYR A 94 4.72 -12.66 14.32
CA TYR A 94 5.26 -13.88 13.72
C TYR A 94 5.98 -14.76 14.76
N PRO A 95 5.75 -16.10 14.79
CA PRO A 95 4.94 -16.93 13.89
C PRO A 95 3.58 -17.37 14.46
N THR A 96 2.91 -16.53 15.25
CA THR A 96 1.66 -16.90 15.96
C THR A 96 0.44 -17.03 15.04
N ALA A 97 -0.66 -17.60 15.54
CA ALA A 97 -1.94 -17.64 14.81
C ALA A 97 -2.47 -16.23 14.46
N PHE A 98 -2.19 -15.23 15.30
CA PHE A 98 -2.59 -13.83 15.06
C PHE A 98 -1.91 -13.24 13.82
N PHE A 99 -0.67 -13.64 13.53
CA PHE A 99 0.03 -13.24 12.29
C PHE A 99 -0.75 -13.69 11.05
N TRP A 100 -1.15 -14.96 11.02
CA TRP A 100 -1.85 -15.52 9.86
C TRP A 100 -3.24 -14.91 9.67
N LEU A 101 -3.96 -14.69 10.77
CA LEU A 101 -5.26 -14.00 10.73
C LEU A 101 -5.11 -12.56 10.21
N LEU A 102 -4.15 -11.80 10.74
CA LEU A 102 -3.88 -10.44 10.27
C LEU A 102 -3.49 -10.42 8.78
N LEU A 103 -2.66 -11.38 8.36
CA LEU A 103 -2.21 -11.50 6.98
C LEU A 103 -3.39 -11.79 6.04
N MET A 104 -4.26 -12.74 6.40
CA MET A 104 -5.44 -13.07 5.59
C MET A 104 -6.39 -11.88 5.46
N VAL A 105 -6.66 -11.14 6.54
CA VAL A 105 -7.50 -9.93 6.50
C VAL A 105 -6.86 -8.86 5.61
N THR A 106 -5.54 -8.64 5.72
CA THR A 106 -4.83 -7.64 4.93
C THR A 106 -4.83 -7.98 3.45
N VAL A 107 -4.45 -9.21 3.09
CA VAL A 107 -4.42 -9.68 1.71
C VAL A 107 -5.82 -9.66 1.10
N GLY A 108 -6.84 -10.10 1.86
CA GLY A 108 -8.24 -10.05 1.46
C GLY A 108 -8.70 -8.62 1.17
N LEU A 109 -8.36 -7.66 2.05
CA LEU A 109 -8.68 -6.25 1.85
C LEU A 109 -7.98 -5.67 0.61
N VAL A 110 -6.67 -5.92 0.45
CA VAL A 110 -5.90 -5.46 -0.72
C VAL A 110 -6.50 -6.00 -2.00
N ALA A 111 -6.77 -7.31 -2.07
CA ALA A 111 -7.37 -7.94 -3.24
C ALA A 111 -8.75 -7.33 -3.56
N PHE A 112 -9.61 -7.18 -2.53
CA PHE A 112 -10.92 -6.57 -2.68
C PHE A 112 -10.83 -5.14 -3.25
N LEU A 113 -9.94 -4.32 -2.70
CA LEU A 113 -9.77 -2.92 -3.11
C LEU A 113 -9.18 -2.79 -4.52
N ILE A 114 -8.24 -3.64 -4.91
CA ILE A 114 -7.68 -3.67 -6.27
C ILE A 114 -8.74 -4.12 -7.28
N ILE A 115 -9.50 -5.17 -6.98
CA ILE A 115 -10.59 -5.66 -7.85
C ILE A 115 -11.67 -4.57 -8.01
N ARG A 116 -11.91 -3.79 -6.95
CA ARG A 116 -12.90 -2.71 -6.93
C ARG A 116 -12.31 -1.32 -7.17
N TYR A 117 -11.15 -1.22 -7.83
CA TYR A 117 -10.43 0.06 -7.97
C TYR A 117 -11.29 1.19 -8.57
N ASP A 118 -12.20 0.87 -9.51
CA ASP A 118 -13.09 1.86 -10.12
C ASP A 118 -14.06 2.46 -9.08
N SER A 119 -14.62 1.61 -8.21
CA SER A 119 -15.47 2.05 -7.10
C SER A 119 -14.71 2.89 -6.07
N VAL A 120 -13.45 2.52 -5.77
CA VAL A 120 -12.55 3.29 -4.90
C VAL A 120 -12.26 4.66 -5.53
N THR A 121 -12.00 4.70 -6.84
CA THR A 121 -11.74 5.94 -7.58
C THR A 121 -12.96 6.87 -7.53
N ILE A 122 -14.16 6.35 -7.82
CA ILE A 122 -15.41 7.13 -7.74
C ILE A 122 -15.62 7.67 -6.32
N ALA A 123 -15.39 6.83 -5.31
CA ALA A 123 -15.51 7.22 -3.91
C ALA A 123 -14.57 8.38 -3.54
N ILE A 124 -13.31 8.33 -3.96
CA ILE A 124 -12.31 9.36 -3.63
C ILE A 124 -12.57 10.66 -4.39
N VAL A 125 -12.96 10.56 -5.66
CA VAL A 125 -13.20 11.73 -6.52
C VAL A 125 -14.54 12.41 -6.19
N ASN A 126 -15.57 11.65 -5.80
CA ASN A 126 -16.87 12.17 -5.39
C ASN A 126 -17.25 11.68 -3.97
N PRO A 127 -16.86 12.40 -2.90
CA PRO A 127 -17.18 12.03 -1.53
C PRO A 127 -18.67 11.99 -1.20
N GLN A 128 -19.53 12.64 -1.99
CA GLN A 128 -20.98 12.63 -1.79
C GLN A 128 -21.64 11.34 -2.31
N HIS A 129 -20.94 10.59 -3.16
CA HIS A 129 -21.47 9.37 -3.77
C HIS A 129 -21.61 8.22 -2.74
N ILE A 130 -22.62 7.37 -2.92
CA ILE A 130 -22.89 6.23 -2.02
C ILE A 130 -21.69 5.27 -1.88
N LEU A 131 -20.85 5.17 -2.92
CA LEU A 131 -19.63 4.35 -2.90
C LEU A 131 -18.60 4.84 -1.89
N PHE A 132 -18.54 6.15 -1.61
CA PHE A 132 -17.68 6.68 -0.55
C PHE A 132 -18.13 6.19 0.82
N LYS A 133 -19.44 6.24 1.11
CA LYS A 133 -20.00 5.69 2.35
C LYS A 133 -19.70 4.19 2.50
N LYS A 134 -19.81 3.42 1.40
CA LYS A 134 -19.45 1.98 1.40
C LYS A 134 -17.96 1.75 1.64
N LEU A 135 -17.08 2.54 1.01
CA LEU A 135 -15.63 2.46 1.23
C LEU A 135 -15.27 2.72 2.69
N ILE A 136 -15.82 3.80 3.27
CA ILE A 136 -15.61 4.15 4.68
C ILE A 136 -16.17 3.06 5.60
N MET A 137 -17.33 2.46 5.28
CA MET A 137 -17.88 1.35 6.06
C MET A 137 -16.96 0.12 6.05
N VAL A 138 -16.44 -0.29 4.88
CA VAL A 138 -15.49 -1.40 4.76
C VAL A 138 -14.20 -1.10 5.52
N TYR A 139 -13.70 0.13 5.42
CA TYR A 139 -12.52 0.57 6.14
C TYR A 139 -12.74 0.54 7.65
N SER A 140 -13.82 1.14 8.15
CA SER A 140 -14.16 1.16 9.58
C SER A 140 -14.37 -0.25 10.13
N PHE A 141 -15.05 -1.13 9.39
CA PHE A 141 -15.22 -2.52 9.80
C PHE A 141 -13.88 -3.24 9.91
N THR A 142 -13.00 -3.08 8.91
CA THR A 142 -11.66 -3.68 8.93
C THR A 142 -10.80 -3.08 10.05
N PHE A 143 -10.89 -1.77 10.27
CA PHE A 143 -10.19 -1.06 11.33
C PHE A 143 -10.57 -1.61 12.70
N ILE A 144 -11.86 -1.77 12.98
CA ILE A 144 -12.38 -2.31 14.24
C ILE A 144 -11.97 -3.79 14.40
N MET A 145 -12.14 -4.60 13.35
CA MET A 145 -11.79 -6.03 13.39
C MET A 145 -10.31 -6.23 13.70
N VAL A 146 -9.43 -5.52 12.97
CA VAL A 146 -7.98 -5.62 13.18
C VAL A 146 -7.57 -5.01 14.51
N GLY A 147 -8.19 -3.90 14.91
CA GLY A 147 -7.95 -3.28 16.23
C GLY A 147 -8.28 -4.22 17.37
N ALA A 148 -9.42 -4.91 17.30
CA ALA A 148 -9.80 -5.92 18.27
C ALA A 148 -8.79 -7.09 18.30
N LEU A 149 -8.35 -7.57 17.13
CA LEU A 149 -7.36 -8.64 17.03
C LEU A 149 -6.03 -8.26 17.67
N LEU A 150 -5.50 -7.08 17.36
CA LEU A 150 -4.24 -6.56 17.92
C LEU A 150 -4.37 -6.29 19.42
N TRP A 151 -5.50 -5.77 19.86
CA TRP A 151 -5.78 -5.54 21.28
C TRP A 151 -5.80 -6.84 22.08
N VAL A 152 -6.53 -7.87 21.61
CA VAL A 152 -6.56 -9.19 22.24
C VAL A 152 -5.14 -9.77 22.34
N TYR A 153 -4.34 -9.65 21.29
CA TYR A 153 -2.95 -10.09 21.32
C TYR A 153 -2.13 -9.39 22.40
N ILE A 154 -2.24 -8.06 22.51
CA ILE A 154 -1.52 -7.27 23.52
C ILE A 154 -1.88 -7.72 24.94
N VAL A 155 -3.18 -7.91 25.21
CA VAL A 155 -3.69 -8.32 26.52
C VAL A 155 -3.24 -9.74 26.88
N VAL A 156 -3.38 -10.69 25.97
CA VAL A 156 -3.05 -12.10 26.22
C VAL A 156 -1.54 -12.31 26.36
N SER A 157 -0.76 -11.65 25.50
CA SER A 157 0.69 -11.87 25.41
C SER A 157 1.50 -10.98 26.36
N LYS A 158 0.85 -10.06 27.10
CA LYS A 158 1.49 -9.08 27.99
C LYS A 158 2.66 -8.36 27.32
N THR A 159 2.49 -7.99 26.05
CA THR A 159 3.56 -7.45 25.22
C THR A 159 3.96 -6.03 25.63
N GLY A 160 5.24 -5.69 25.45
CA GLY A 160 5.76 -4.35 25.71
C GLY A 160 5.26 -3.27 24.72
N PRO A 161 5.63 -2.00 24.97
CA PRO A 161 5.11 -0.82 24.24
C PRO A 161 5.39 -0.83 22.73
N PHE A 162 6.38 -1.60 22.28
CA PHE A 162 6.69 -1.78 20.86
C PHE A 162 5.47 -2.25 20.04
N VAL A 163 4.66 -3.18 20.57
CA VAL A 163 3.51 -3.74 19.85
C VAL A 163 2.40 -2.70 19.68
N ALA A 164 2.24 -1.79 20.64
CA ALA A 164 1.31 -0.67 20.51
C ALA A 164 1.75 0.29 19.39
N GLY A 165 3.05 0.65 19.35
CA GLY A 165 3.61 1.47 18.26
C GLY A 165 3.48 0.81 16.89
N ALA A 166 3.77 -0.49 16.81
CA ALA A 166 3.61 -1.29 15.60
C ALA A 166 2.14 -1.33 15.11
N SER A 167 1.19 -1.41 16.05
CA SER A 167 -0.25 -1.35 15.73
C SER A 167 -0.65 -0.01 15.11
N ILE A 168 -0.13 1.11 15.63
CA ILE A 168 -0.40 2.44 15.06
C ILE A 168 0.14 2.56 13.63
N LEU A 169 1.38 2.12 13.41
CA LEU A 169 1.99 2.11 12.07
C LEU A 169 1.20 1.23 11.10
N TYR A 170 0.69 0.09 11.57
CA TYR A 170 -0.17 -0.78 10.77
C TYR A 170 -1.44 -0.07 10.29
N PHE A 171 -2.10 0.72 11.15
CA PHE A 171 -3.25 1.52 10.73
C PHE A 171 -2.87 2.64 9.74
N GLY A 172 -1.69 3.24 9.89
CA GLY A 172 -1.14 4.14 8.88
C GLY A 172 -0.97 3.46 7.53
N GLY A 173 -0.48 2.22 7.52
CA GLY A 173 -0.41 1.39 6.31
C GLY A 173 -1.78 1.09 5.72
N LEU A 174 -2.79 0.78 6.56
CA LEU A 174 -4.16 0.48 6.10
C LEU A 174 -4.76 1.66 5.35
N PHE A 175 -4.50 2.88 5.84
CA PHE A 175 -4.90 4.10 5.17
C PHE A 175 -4.30 4.17 3.76
N PHE A 176 -2.98 3.94 3.60
CA PHE A 176 -2.35 3.94 2.28
C PHE A 176 -2.91 2.87 1.34
N ILE A 177 -3.24 1.67 1.83
CA ILE A 177 -3.89 0.61 1.04
C ILE A 177 -5.29 1.03 0.59
N MET A 178 -6.03 1.78 1.41
CA MET A 178 -7.37 2.25 1.05
C MET A 178 -7.34 3.20 -0.14
N ILE A 179 -6.35 4.10 -0.19
CA ILE A 179 -6.29 5.17 -1.19
C ILE A 179 -5.47 4.80 -2.44
N SER A 180 -4.55 3.84 -2.35
CA SER A 180 -3.70 3.45 -3.49
C SER A 180 -4.46 2.99 -4.75
N PRO A 181 -5.58 2.24 -4.69
CA PRO A 181 -6.24 1.73 -5.89
C PRO A 181 -6.77 2.81 -6.82
N ALA A 182 -7.04 4.02 -6.31
CA ALA A 182 -7.48 5.12 -7.18
C ALA A 182 -6.41 5.53 -8.21
N MET A 183 -5.14 5.21 -7.95
CA MET A 183 -4.03 5.42 -8.88
C MET A 183 -3.99 4.37 -10.01
N LEU A 184 -4.81 3.32 -9.93
CA LEU A 184 -5.00 2.38 -11.04
C LEU A 184 -5.94 2.92 -12.11
N ALA A 185 -6.72 3.98 -11.84
CA ALA A 185 -7.59 4.61 -12.83
C ALA A 185 -6.79 5.41 -13.87
N THR A 186 -7.24 5.37 -15.13
CA THR A 186 -6.64 6.19 -16.18
C THR A 186 -7.11 7.65 -16.07
N PRO A 187 -6.32 8.62 -16.55
CA PRO A 187 -6.74 10.02 -16.58
C PRO A 187 -8.08 10.24 -17.32
N GLU A 188 -8.34 9.45 -18.36
CA GLU A 188 -9.59 9.47 -19.13
C GLU A 188 -10.75 8.99 -18.26
N ARG A 189 -10.58 7.88 -17.54
CA ARG A 189 -11.60 7.35 -16.64
C ARG A 189 -11.97 8.34 -15.53
N VAL A 190 -10.99 9.00 -14.94
CA VAL A 190 -11.24 10.04 -13.93
C VAL A 190 -12.04 11.21 -14.50
N LYS A 191 -11.77 11.63 -15.75
CA LYS A 191 -12.55 12.68 -16.42
C LYS A 191 -13.98 12.25 -16.72
N GLU A 192 -14.21 11.00 -17.09
CA GLU A 192 -15.58 10.46 -17.27
C GLU A 192 -16.36 10.54 -15.97
N ILE A 193 -15.78 10.09 -14.86
CA ILE A 193 -16.40 10.14 -13.54
C ILE A 193 -16.78 11.58 -13.17
N LEU A 194 -15.90 12.55 -13.43
CA LEU A 194 -16.15 13.97 -13.14
C LEU A 194 -17.21 14.62 -14.04
N LYS A 195 -17.50 14.08 -15.23
CA LYS A 195 -18.51 14.62 -16.15
C LYS A 195 -19.92 14.10 -15.87
N HIS A 196 -20.03 12.95 -15.21
CA HIS A 196 -21.30 12.26 -14.94
C HIS A 196 -21.76 12.39 -13.48
N ASN A 197 -21.07 13.22 -12.68
CA ASN A 197 -21.45 13.63 -11.33
C ASN A 197 -21.79 15.12 -11.33
#